data_AF-A0AAW8FXF1-F1
#
_entry.id   AF-A0AAW8FXF1-F1
#
_cell.length_a   1.000
_cell.length_b   1.000
_cell.length_c   1.000
_cell.angle_alpha   90.00
_cell.angle_beta   90.00
_cell.angle_gamma   90.00
#
_symmetry.space_group_name_H-M   'P 1'
#
loop_
_entity.id
_entity.type
_entity.pdbx_description
1 polymer ?
#
loop_
_entity_poly.entity_id
_entity_poly.type
_entity_poly.pdbx_seq_one_letter_code
_entity_poly.pdbx_strand_id
1 'polypeptide(L)'
;MIKVRDAALRTGDDITVSGLARAARVGRSFLYRHRDLIERVHTAADTPVEEGRLAVVSRASLQTDLANALERNTCLAARVRQLEKRLSEQLGDQAWRESGLGASPDVGQLQRRVVLEQELAEKRGELEERKDSKLRGPPTGS
;
A
#
# COMPACT_ATOMS: atom_id res chain seq x y z
N MET A 1 -22.13 -28.43 -10.35
CA MET A 1 -22.17 -29.32 -9.15
C MET A 1 -20.94 -29.22 -8.23
N ILE A 2 -19.85 -28.50 -8.59
CA ILE A 2 -18.67 -28.31 -7.70
C ILE A 2 -18.92 -27.27 -6.60
N LYS A 3 -19.84 -26.32 -6.82
CA LYS A 3 -20.09 -25.18 -5.92
C LYS A 3 -20.66 -25.52 -4.53
N VAL A 4 -21.30 -26.69 -4.37
CA VAL A 4 -21.94 -27.08 -3.10
C VAL A 4 -20.90 -27.62 -2.10
N ARG A 5 -19.88 -28.34 -2.60
CA ARG A 5 -18.76 -28.84 -1.78
C ARG A 5 -17.96 -27.68 -1.17
N ASP A 6 -17.68 -26.66 -1.97
CA ASP A 6 -16.94 -25.47 -1.53
C ASP A 6 -17.75 -24.57 -0.58
N ALA A 7 -19.08 -24.73 -0.53
CA ALA A 7 -19.95 -24.02 0.40
C ALA A 7 -19.97 -24.72 1.78
N ALA A 8 -19.98 -26.05 1.82
CA ALA A 8 -19.86 -26.82 3.06
C ALA A 8 -18.49 -26.60 3.73
N LEU A 9 -17.41 -26.64 2.95
CA LEU A 9 -16.04 -26.38 3.43
C LEU A 9 -15.84 -24.94 3.93
N ARG A 10 -16.57 -23.96 3.39
CA ARG A 10 -16.54 -22.56 3.87
C ARG A 10 -17.33 -22.32 5.15
N THR A 11 -18.31 -23.18 5.45
CA THR A 11 -19.20 -23.04 6.60
C THR A 11 -18.62 -23.72 7.84
N GLY A 12 -17.62 -24.60 7.68
CA GLY A 12 -16.98 -25.32 8.78
C GLY A 12 -17.83 -26.46 9.35
N ASP A 13 -18.92 -26.83 8.68
CA ASP A 13 -19.78 -27.96 9.06
C ASP A 13 -19.13 -29.28 8.61
N ASP A 14 -19.15 -30.30 9.48
CA ASP A 14 -18.69 -31.66 9.16
C ASP A 14 -19.35 -32.18 7.88
N ILE A 15 -18.55 -32.86 7.03
CA ILE A 15 -18.98 -33.46 5.75
C ILE A 15 -19.93 -34.63 6.04
N THR A 16 -21.16 -34.29 6.38
CA THR A 16 -22.26 -35.20 6.69
C THR A 16 -23.41 -34.95 5.73
N VAL A 17 -24.21 -35.98 5.47
CA VAL A 17 -25.40 -35.89 4.58
C VAL A 17 -26.35 -34.78 5.04
N SER A 18 -26.48 -34.58 6.36
CA SER A 18 -27.30 -33.52 6.95
C SER A 18 -26.72 -32.11 6.75
N GLY A 19 -25.41 -31.94 6.89
CA GLY A 19 -24.73 -30.66 6.65
C GLY A 19 -24.83 -30.22 5.19
N LEU A 20 -24.63 -31.16 4.25
CA LEU A 20 -24.72 -30.87 2.82
C LEU A 20 -26.15 -30.52 2.38
N ALA A 21 -27.17 -31.21 2.92
CA ALA A 21 -28.57 -30.89 2.66
C ALA A 21 -28.92 -29.44 3.06
N ARG A 22 -28.43 -29.00 4.23
CA ARG A 22 -28.63 -27.64 4.73
C ARG A 22 -27.90 -26.61 3.86
N ALA A 23 -26.64 -26.86 3.52
CA ALA A 23 -25.82 -25.97 2.69
C ALA A 23 -26.40 -25.80 1.27
N ALA A 24 -26.97 -26.87 0.70
CA ALA A 24 -27.62 -26.86 -0.59
C ALA A 24 -29.07 -26.33 -0.55
N ARG A 25 -29.64 -26.10 0.65
CA ARG A 25 -31.06 -25.81 0.90
C ARG A 25 -32.01 -26.85 0.28
N VAL A 26 -31.63 -28.12 0.32
CA VAL A 26 -32.43 -29.23 -0.22
C VAL A 26 -32.82 -30.20 0.90
N GLY A 27 -33.99 -30.84 0.78
CA GLY A 27 -34.45 -31.83 1.76
C GLY A 27 -33.59 -33.10 1.78
N ARG A 28 -33.36 -33.69 2.97
CA ARG A 28 -32.59 -34.94 3.14
C ARG A 28 -33.09 -36.09 2.24
N SER A 29 -34.39 -36.18 2.02
CA SER A 29 -35.00 -37.19 1.14
C SER A 29 -34.58 -37.09 -0.33
N PHE A 30 -34.18 -35.89 -0.79
CA PHE A 30 -33.62 -35.71 -2.13
C PHE A 30 -32.24 -36.39 -2.23
N LEU A 31 -31.38 -36.22 -1.23
CA LEU A 31 -30.07 -36.86 -1.20
C LEU A 31 -30.18 -38.38 -1.12
N TYR A 32 -31.12 -38.93 -0.32
CA TYR A 32 -31.32 -40.38 -0.23
C TYR A 32 -31.86 -41.02 -1.51
N ARG A 33 -32.58 -40.26 -2.34
CA ARG A 33 -33.03 -40.71 -3.66
C ARG A 33 -31.87 -40.82 -4.66
N HIS A 34 -30.79 -40.08 -4.42
CA HIS A 34 -29.62 -40.01 -5.27
C HIS A 34 -28.44 -40.73 -4.60
N ARG A 35 -28.41 -42.06 -4.77
CA ARG A 35 -27.36 -42.94 -4.22
C ARG A 35 -25.95 -42.51 -4.62
N ASP A 36 -25.80 -41.94 -5.81
CA ASP A 36 -24.57 -41.37 -6.35
C ASP A 36 -24.07 -40.15 -5.54
N LEU A 37 -24.98 -39.34 -5.00
CA LEU A 37 -24.61 -38.23 -4.11
C LEU A 37 -24.16 -38.74 -2.74
N ILE A 38 -24.84 -39.75 -2.20
CA ILE A 38 -24.49 -40.34 -0.90
C ILE A 38 -23.11 -41.00 -0.97
N GLU A 39 -22.84 -41.75 -2.03
CA GLU A 39 -21.55 -42.39 -2.27
C GLU A 39 -20.43 -41.35 -2.33
N ARG A 40 -20.63 -40.24 -3.07
CA ARG A 40 -19.66 -39.14 -3.12
C ARG A 40 -19.44 -38.44 -1.79
N VAL A 41 -20.47 -38.34 -0.94
CA VAL A 41 -20.34 -37.78 0.41
C VAL A 41 -19.52 -38.71 1.29
N HIS A 42 -19.75 -40.02 1.22
CA HIS A 42 -18.93 -41.00 1.96
C HIS A 42 -17.48 -41.00 1.47
N THR A 43 -17.24 -41.05 0.15
CA THR A 43 -15.87 -40.96 -0.39
C THR A 43 -15.16 -39.68 0.06
N ALA A 44 -15.88 -38.55 0.14
CA ALA A 44 -15.32 -37.28 0.60
C ALA A 44 -15.18 -37.18 2.13
N ALA A 45 -15.96 -37.92 2.91
CA ALA A 45 -15.78 -38.06 4.35
C ALA A 45 -14.58 -38.98 4.68
N ASP A 46 -14.33 -39.96 3.81
CA ASP A 46 -13.23 -40.92 3.93
C ASP A 46 -11.90 -40.38 3.36
N THR A 47 -11.91 -39.29 2.59
CA THR A 47 -10.67 -38.63 2.16
C THR A 47 -9.92 -38.05 3.37
N PRO A 48 -8.65 -38.40 3.57
CA PRO A 48 -7.92 -38.06 4.78
C PRO A 48 -7.73 -36.54 4.93
N VAL A 49 -7.97 -36.03 6.14
CA VAL A 49 -7.80 -34.61 6.54
C VAL A 49 -6.41 -34.07 6.16
N GLU A 50 -5.41 -34.94 6.04
CA GLU A 50 -4.05 -34.59 5.59
C GLU A 50 -4.03 -33.94 4.20
N GLU A 51 -4.84 -34.36 3.23
CA GLU A 51 -4.87 -33.72 1.90
C GLU A 51 -5.40 -32.28 1.97
N GLY A 52 -6.43 -32.05 2.78
CA GLY A 52 -6.96 -30.71 3.04
C GLY A 52 -5.95 -29.83 3.78
N ARG A 53 -5.25 -30.40 4.78
CA ARG A 53 -4.19 -29.70 5.53
C ARG A 53 -3.02 -29.34 4.62
N LEU A 54 -2.56 -30.25 3.76
CA LEU A 54 -1.51 -30.00 2.78
C LEU A 54 -1.91 -28.89 1.78
N ALA A 55 -3.16 -28.87 1.32
CA ALA A 55 -3.66 -27.81 0.45
C ALA A 55 -3.71 -26.44 1.14
N VAL A 56 -4.11 -26.38 2.43
CA VAL A 56 -4.11 -25.14 3.23
C VAL A 56 -2.69 -24.65 3.49
N VAL A 57 -1.76 -25.54 3.85
CA VAL A 57 -0.35 -25.21 4.04
C VAL A 57 0.28 -24.71 2.74
N SER A 58 0.00 -25.36 1.61
CA SER A 58 0.44 -24.91 0.28
C SER A 58 -0.10 -23.52 -0.04
N ARG A 59 -1.38 -23.26 0.24
CA ARG A 59 -1.98 -21.93 0.04
C ARG A 59 -1.34 -20.85 0.91
N ALA A 60 -1.09 -21.14 2.18
CA ALA A 60 -0.43 -20.21 3.10
C ALA A 60 1.02 -19.91 2.68
N SER A 61 1.75 -20.94 2.20
CA SER A 61 3.08 -20.76 1.61
C SER A 61 3.02 -19.84 0.40
N LEU A 62 2.11 -20.08 -0.56
CA LEU A 62 1.96 -19.25 -1.76
C LEU A 62 1.58 -17.80 -1.43
N GLN A 63 0.73 -17.58 -0.42
CA GLN A 63 0.40 -16.23 0.06
C GLN A 63 1.62 -15.52 0.67
N THR A 64 2.43 -16.26 1.41
CA THR A 64 3.68 -15.75 2.00
C THR A 64 4.70 -15.42 0.92
N ASP A 65 4.84 -16.29 -0.07
CA ASP A 65 5.72 -16.05 -1.23
C ASP A 65 5.28 -14.84 -2.05
N LEU A 66 3.96 -14.66 -2.24
CA LEU A 66 3.41 -13.47 -2.89
C LEU A 66 3.72 -12.19 -2.10
N ALA A 67 3.52 -12.20 -0.79
CA ALA A 67 3.82 -11.05 0.07
C ALA A 67 5.31 -10.68 0.00
N ASN A 68 6.18 -11.69 0.11
CA ASN A 68 7.63 -11.52 -0.02
C ASN A 68 8.04 -10.97 -1.40
N ALA A 69 7.40 -11.44 -2.48
CA ALA A 69 7.66 -10.95 -3.82
C ALA A 69 7.23 -9.49 -4.00
N LEU A 70 6.07 -9.11 -3.45
CA LEU A 70 5.59 -7.73 -3.48
C LEU A 70 6.52 -6.79 -2.70
N GLU A 71 6.95 -7.19 -1.49
CA GLU A 71 7.90 -6.40 -0.70
C GLU A 71 9.22 -6.19 -1.46
N ARG A 72 9.80 -7.27 -2.01
CA ARG A 72 11.02 -7.16 -2.84
C ARG A 72 10.81 -6.22 -4.02
N ASN A 73 9.66 -6.29 -4.70
CA ASN A 73 9.34 -5.40 -5.80
C ASN A 73 9.29 -3.93 -5.36
N THR A 74 8.68 -3.63 -4.21
CA THR A 74 8.64 -2.26 -3.67
C THR A 74 10.04 -1.72 -3.34
N CYS A 75 10.90 -2.55 -2.74
CA CYS A 75 12.29 -2.20 -2.44
C CYS A 75 13.10 -1.94 -3.72
N LEU A 76 12.95 -2.80 -4.73
CA LEU A 76 13.61 -2.62 -6.03
C LEU A 76 13.12 -1.34 -6.73
N ALA A 77 11.82 -1.07 -6.73
CA ALA A 77 11.26 0.14 -7.30
C ALA A 77 11.78 1.41 -6.60
N ALA A 78 11.91 1.38 -5.27
CA ALA A 78 12.51 2.48 -4.51
C ALA A 78 13.99 2.67 -4.89
N ARG A 79 14.74 1.58 -5.07
CA ARG A 79 16.15 1.65 -5.48
C ARG A 79 16.31 2.19 -6.90
N VAL A 80 15.45 1.78 -7.83
CA VAL A 80 15.43 2.31 -9.20
C VAL A 80 15.21 3.82 -9.18
N ARG A 81 14.18 4.31 -8.48
CA ARG A 81 13.93 5.76 -8.35
C ARG A 81 15.12 6.51 -7.74
N GLN A 82 15.79 5.93 -6.75
CA GLN A 82 17.00 6.52 -6.18
C GLN A 82 18.13 6.61 -7.20
N LEU A 83 18.34 5.56 -8.00
CA LEU A 83 19.38 5.54 -9.02
C LEU A 83 19.06 6.51 -10.17
N GLU A 84 17.81 6.57 -10.61
CA GLU A 84 17.34 7.54 -11.61
C GLU A 84 17.61 8.97 -11.13
N LYS A 85 17.24 9.30 -9.88
CA LYS A 85 17.52 10.62 -9.30
C LYS A 85 19.01 10.95 -9.32
N ARG A 86 19.85 10.02 -8.86
CA ARG A 86 21.32 10.21 -8.85
C ARG A 86 21.88 10.37 -10.26
N LEU A 87 21.34 9.62 -11.22
CA LEU A 87 21.74 9.73 -12.62
C LEU A 87 21.35 11.10 -13.19
N SER A 88 20.14 11.57 -12.92
CA SER A 88 19.70 12.92 -13.31
C SER A 88 20.56 14.01 -12.69
N GLU A 89 20.93 13.89 -11.41
CA GLU A 89 21.86 14.81 -10.73
C GLU A 89 23.22 14.81 -11.43
N GLN A 90 23.81 13.65 -11.67
CA GLN A 90 25.12 13.53 -12.34
C GLN A 90 25.11 14.07 -13.76
N LEU A 91 24.06 13.78 -14.53
CA LEU A 91 23.89 14.30 -15.89
C LEU A 91 23.66 15.82 -15.89
N GLY A 92 22.89 16.33 -14.93
CA GLY A 92 22.71 17.78 -14.73
C GLY A 92 24.03 18.48 -14.42
N ASP A 93 24.82 17.93 -13.50
CA ASP A 93 26.14 18.45 -13.15
C ASP A 93 27.12 18.40 -14.32
N GLN A 94 27.04 17.36 -15.16
CA GLN A 94 27.86 17.24 -16.36
C GLN A 94 27.46 18.27 -17.42
N ALA A 95 26.17 18.36 -17.75
CA ALA A 95 25.66 19.35 -18.70
C ALA A 95 25.97 20.79 -18.26
N TRP A 96 25.90 21.07 -16.95
CA TRP A 96 26.26 22.37 -16.38
C TRP A 96 27.75 22.70 -16.59
N ARG A 97 28.64 21.75 -16.30
CA ARG A 97 30.09 21.91 -16.51
C ARG A 97 30.43 22.10 -17.98
N GLU A 98 29.80 21.33 -18.86
CA GLU A 98 29.99 21.41 -20.32
C GLU A 98 29.45 22.71 -20.92
N SER A 99 28.42 23.30 -20.30
CA SER A 99 27.86 24.60 -20.72
C SER A 99 28.79 25.79 -20.47
N GLY A 100 29.92 25.60 -19.80
CA GLY A 100 30.90 26.68 -19.55
C GLY A 100 30.43 27.73 -18.54
N LEU A 101 29.35 27.47 -17.80
CA LEU A 101 28.72 28.40 -16.86
C LEU A 101 29.46 28.54 -15.51
N GLY A 102 30.69 28.05 -15.40
CA GLY A 102 31.46 28.05 -14.15
C GLY A 102 30.94 27.03 -13.12
N ALA A 103 31.38 27.14 -11.85
CA ALA A 103 30.98 26.23 -10.79
C ALA A 103 29.45 26.26 -10.58
N SER A 104 28.81 25.08 -10.56
CA SER A 104 27.38 24.94 -10.26
C SER A 104 27.11 25.57 -8.88
N PRO A 105 26.24 26.58 -8.78
CA PRO A 105 25.89 27.10 -7.46
C PRO A 105 25.16 25.98 -6.70
N ASP A 106 25.58 25.72 -5.45
CA ASP A 106 24.85 24.81 -4.57
C ASP A 106 23.40 25.32 -4.47
N VAL A 107 22.48 24.63 -5.15
CA VAL A 107 21.06 24.99 -5.23
C VAL A 107 20.46 25.11 -3.83
N GLY A 108 20.97 24.34 -2.86
CA GLY A 108 20.61 24.45 -1.46
C GLY A 108 21.08 25.76 -0.83
N GLN A 109 22.28 26.26 -1.16
CA GLN A 109 22.74 27.58 -0.70
C GLN A 109 21.94 28.72 -1.32
N LEU A 110 21.60 28.62 -2.61
CA LEU A 110 20.76 29.63 -3.26
C LEU A 110 19.36 29.68 -2.63
N GLN A 111 18.73 28.54 -2.40
CA GLN A 111 17.42 28.49 -1.72
C GLN A 111 17.50 29.07 -0.30
N ARG A 112 18.54 28.72 0.47
CA ARG A 112 18.75 29.31 1.81
C ARG A 112 18.90 30.82 1.73
N ARG A 113 19.66 31.32 0.75
CA ARG A 113 19.87 32.76 0.56
C ARG A 113 18.56 33.48 0.21
N VAL A 114 17.75 32.93 -0.69
CA VAL A 114 16.45 33.53 -1.05
C VAL A 114 15.52 33.61 0.16
N VAL A 115 15.47 32.57 1.00
CA VAL A 115 14.67 32.59 2.24
C VAL A 115 15.16 33.68 3.19
N LEU A 116 16.47 33.78 3.40
CA LEU A 116 17.05 34.84 4.25
C LEU A 116 16.78 36.24 3.71
N GLU A 117 16.85 36.44 2.39
CA GLU A 117 16.54 37.72 1.76
C GLU A 117 15.05 38.10 1.95
N GLN A 118 14.15 37.12 1.91
CA GLN A 118 12.72 37.33 2.17
C GLN A 118 12.46 37.73 3.64
N GLU A 119 13.09 37.04 4.60
CA GLU A 119 12.98 37.37 6.03
C GLU A 119 13.53 38.77 6.33
N LEU A 120 14.62 39.17 5.68
CA LEU A 120 15.17 40.52 5.80
C LEU A 120 14.22 41.58 5.24
N ALA A 121 13.52 41.30 4.14
CA ALA A 121 12.52 42.20 3.58
C ALA A 121 11.32 42.38 4.54
N GLU A 122 10.83 41.28 5.12
CA GLU A 122 9.74 41.31 6.11
C GLU A 122 10.13 42.11 7.36
N LYS A 123 11.32 41.87 7.90
CA LYS A 123 11.82 42.59 9.08
C LYS A 123 12.01 44.08 8.82
N ARG A 124 12.45 44.46 7.61
CA ARG A 124 12.52 45.88 7.22
C ARG A 124 11.12 46.50 7.16
N GLY A 125 10.12 45.77 6.67
CA GLY A 125 8.72 46.21 6.68
C GLY A 125 8.19 46.47 8.09
N GLU A 126 8.38 45.52 9.02
CA GLU A 126 7.96 45.66 10.42
C GLU A 126 8.60 46.89 11.10
N LEU A 127 9.85 47.21 10.76
CA LEU A 127 10.56 48.36 11.31
C LEU A 127 10.02 49.68 10.77
N GLU A 128 9.68 49.76 9.48
CA GLU A 128 9.07 50.96 8.91
C GLU A 128 7.65 51.18 9.45
N GLU A 129 6.84 50.13 9.58
CA GLU A 129 5.50 50.23 10.18
C GLU A 129 5.56 50.69 11.65
N ARG A 130 6.57 50.22 12.41
CA ARG A 130 6.84 50.70 13.77
C ARG A 130 7.29 52.16 13.81
N LYS A 131 8.03 52.64 12.83
CA LYS A 131 8.41 54.06 12.74
C LYS A 131 7.21 54.94 12.41
N ASP A 132 6.40 54.53 11.44
CA ASP A 132 5.19 55.26 11.02
C ASP A 132 4.13 55.32 12.13
N SER A 133 3.92 54.23 12.87
CA SER A 133 3.03 54.22 14.03
C SER A 133 3.53 55.09 15.19
N LYS A 134 4.85 55.22 15.37
CA LYS A 134 5.44 56.12 16.37
C LYS A 134 5.36 57.59 15.97
N LEU A 135 5.45 57.88 14.67
CA LEU A 135 5.25 59.22 14.10
C LEU A 135 3.78 59.64 14.13
N ARG A 136 2.86 58.67 14.12
CA ARG A 136 1.41 58.84 14.34
C ARG A 136 1.05 58.66 15.83
N GLY A 137 1.68 59.44 16.72
CA GLY A 137 1.34 59.46 18.15
C GLY A 137 -0.14 59.84 18.41
N PRO A 138 -0.72 59.49 19.58
CA PRO A 138 -2.16 59.57 19.84
C PRO A 138 -2.67 61.01 19.82
N PRO A 139 -3.96 61.26 19.46
CA PRO A 139 -4.53 62.60 19.56
C PRO A 139 -4.50 63.03 21.02
N THR A 140 -3.77 64.09 21.33
CA THR A 140 -3.85 64.79 22.62
C THR A 140 -5.26 65.33 22.76
N GLY A 141 -6.12 64.55 23.41
CA GLY A 141 -7.45 64.99 23.82
C GLY A 141 -7.30 66.12 24.84
N SER A 142 -7.86 67.28 24.48
CA SER A 142 -8.14 68.40 25.40
C SER A 142 -9.44 68.14 26.15
#